data_AF-A0AA41YDT3-F1
#
_entry.id   AF-A0AA41YDT3-F1
#
_cell.length_a   1.000
_cell.length_b   1.000
_cell.length_c   1.000
_cell.angle_alpha   90.00
_cell.angle_beta   90.00
_cell.angle_gamma   90.00
#
_symmetry.space_group_name_H-M   'P 1'
#
loop_
_entity.id
_entity.type
_entity.pdbx_description
1 polymer ?
#
loop_
_entity_poly.entity_id
_entity_poly.type
_entity_poly.pdbx_seq_one_letter_code
_entity_poly.pdbx_strand_id
1 'polypeptide(L)'
;MKKTILLLTLIIGVVNFNFAQTKNKISVKGIARIKEKPELIVVSINLFVRTQDYNTCFQEALSALNELKSEFEKNGIEKSQLKSNEIIVSELYDWEGFQKKSNGFFSRIELEIKQTFSPESSKKLLNSLNAKGLNLSYSIKFDFSETQKEKIRELAIEKAIEDAKVKAAIISKSANLKLTGISNIRYNDSNENFGYLNIEDDELEVVEQSIPITQQDSQFGEIDLNPKEKSISKFILIEWDYVEKE
;
A
#
# COMPACT_ATOMS: atom_id res chain seq x y z
N MET A 1 -1.19 -51.63 -76.96
CA MET A 1 -2.04 -51.59 -75.73
C MET A 1 -1.28 -50.80 -74.67
N LYS A 2 -1.85 -49.68 -74.21
CA LYS A 2 -1.26 -48.76 -73.23
C LYS A 2 -1.25 -49.39 -71.83
N LYS A 3 -0.14 -49.29 -71.09
CA LYS A 3 -0.15 -49.35 -69.63
C LYS A 3 0.85 -48.33 -69.07
N THR A 4 0.26 -47.37 -68.38
CA THR A 4 0.79 -46.27 -67.56
C THR A 4 1.55 -46.80 -66.33
N ILE A 5 2.74 -46.26 -66.05
CA ILE A 5 3.41 -46.28 -64.73
C ILE A 5 4.16 -44.93 -64.62
N LEU A 6 3.50 -43.88 -64.14
CA LEU A 6 3.48 -43.35 -62.76
C LEU A 6 4.82 -42.71 -62.34
N LEU A 7 4.83 -41.38 -62.51
CA LEU A 7 5.81 -40.41 -62.00
C LEU A 7 5.92 -40.54 -60.48
N LEU A 8 7.13 -40.76 -59.95
CA LEU A 8 7.44 -40.58 -58.53
C LEU A 8 8.37 -39.37 -58.40
N THR A 9 7.78 -38.18 -58.33
CA THR A 9 8.50 -36.96 -57.97
C THR A 9 8.84 -36.99 -56.49
N LEU A 10 10.13 -37.16 -56.19
CA LEU A 10 10.72 -37.04 -54.86
C LEU A 10 10.62 -35.57 -54.40
N ILE A 11 9.58 -35.25 -53.63
CA ILE A 11 9.49 -34.00 -52.88
C ILE A 11 10.47 -34.11 -51.72
N ILE A 12 11.68 -33.55 -51.89
CA ILE A 12 12.59 -33.27 -50.78
C ILE A 12 11.96 -32.11 -50.02
N GLY A 13 11.16 -32.44 -49.01
CA GLY A 13 10.73 -31.48 -48.01
C GLY A 13 11.96 -30.96 -47.28
N VAL A 14 12.35 -29.72 -47.55
CA VAL A 14 13.25 -28.97 -46.68
C VAL A 14 12.47 -28.75 -45.38
N VAL A 15 12.65 -29.69 -44.44
CA VAL A 15 12.20 -29.51 -43.07
C VAL A 15 13.06 -28.38 -42.51
N ASN A 16 12.50 -27.18 -42.45
CA ASN A 16 13.08 -26.09 -41.68
C ASN A 16 13.00 -26.50 -40.20
N PHE A 17 14.00 -27.26 -39.75
CA PHE A 17 14.28 -27.42 -38.34
C PHE A 17 14.70 -26.05 -37.82
N ASN A 18 13.73 -25.30 -37.31
CA ASN A 18 14.02 -24.19 -36.41
C ASN A 18 14.59 -24.81 -35.14
N PHE A 19 15.90 -25.07 -35.12
CA PHE A 19 16.63 -25.30 -33.88
C PHE A 19 16.57 -23.97 -33.11
N ALA A 20 15.61 -23.85 -32.20
CA ALA A 20 15.66 -22.84 -31.16
C ALA A 20 16.91 -23.16 -30.33
N GLN A 21 18.01 -22.46 -30.60
CA GLN A 21 19.24 -22.58 -29.86
C GLN A 21 18.96 -22.07 -28.44
N THR A 22 18.75 -22.98 -27.49
CA THR A 22 18.59 -22.63 -26.07
C THR A 22 19.91 -22.05 -25.58
N LYS A 23 20.00 -20.71 -25.53
CA LYS A 23 21.12 -20.02 -24.92
C LYS A 23 21.16 -20.30 -23.42
N ASN A 24 22.35 -20.51 -22.89
CA ASN A 24 22.58 -20.69 -21.47
C ASN A 24 22.32 -19.36 -20.73
N LYS A 25 21.53 -19.42 -19.65
CA LYS A 25 21.09 -18.25 -18.90
C LYS A 25 21.38 -18.34 -17.40
N ILE A 26 21.71 -17.21 -16.80
CA ILE A 26 21.69 -17.01 -15.34
C ILE A 26 20.53 -16.09 -15.02
N SER A 27 19.69 -16.47 -14.07
CA SER A 27 18.60 -15.65 -13.56
C SER A 27 18.96 -15.14 -12.16
N VAL A 28 18.95 -13.82 -11.95
CA VAL A 28 19.33 -13.22 -10.65
C VAL A 28 18.27 -12.22 -10.19
N LYS A 29 17.79 -12.42 -8.97
CA LYS A 29 16.86 -11.52 -8.28
C LYS A 29 17.64 -10.41 -7.57
N GLY A 30 17.41 -9.18 -8.04
CA GLY A 30 17.80 -7.94 -7.39
C GLY A 30 16.76 -7.49 -6.38
N ILE A 31 17.21 -6.96 -5.25
CA ILE A 31 16.36 -6.49 -4.16
C ILE A 31 16.86 -5.14 -3.68
N ALA A 32 15.94 -4.19 -3.52
CA ALA A 32 16.20 -2.95 -2.83
C ALA A 32 15.11 -2.67 -1.80
N ARG A 33 15.51 -2.12 -0.66
CA ARG A 33 14.61 -1.61 0.38
C ARG A 33 15.08 -0.21 0.73
N ILE A 34 14.24 0.77 0.46
CA ILE A 34 14.52 2.18 0.77
C ILE A 34 13.68 2.57 1.98
N LYS A 35 14.33 3.09 3.02
CA LYS A 35 13.71 3.57 4.26
C LYS A 35 13.71 5.09 4.27
N GLU A 36 12.55 5.69 4.53
CA GLU A 36 12.42 7.14 4.64
C GLU A 36 11.34 7.50 5.68
N LYS A 37 11.47 8.67 6.30
CA LYS A 37 10.44 9.18 7.21
C LYS A 37 9.25 9.69 6.41
N PRO A 38 8.01 9.31 6.75
CA PRO A 38 6.84 9.81 6.05
C PRO A 38 6.62 11.31 6.30
N GLU A 39 6.24 12.05 5.27
CA GLU A 39 5.98 13.51 5.36
C GLU A 39 4.55 13.83 5.78
N LEU A 40 3.61 12.88 5.72
CA LEU A 40 2.20 13.15 5.96
C LEU A 40 1.73 12.55 7.28
N ILE A 41 0.84 13.27 7.95
CA ILE A 41 -0.01 12.78 9.01
C ILE A 41 -1.42 12.57 8.45
N VAL A 42 -1.99 11.39 8.71
CA VAL A 42 -3.35 11.01 8.32
C VAL A 42 -4.10 10.69 9.60
N VAL A 43 -5.24 11.34 9.80
CA VAL A 43 -6.10 11.09 10.95
C VAL A 43 -7.48 10.70 10.50
N SER A 44 -7.85 9.46 10.84
CA SER A 44 -9.18 8.92 10.61
C SER A 44 -9.99 9.10 11.88
N ILE A 45 -11.15 9.73 11.77
CA ILE A 45 -12.01 10.14 12.88
C ILE A 45 -13.37 9.50 12.69
N ASN A 46 -13.91 8.93 13.76
CA ASN A 46 -15.25 8.43 13.85
C ASN A 46 -16.01 9.27 14.86
N LEU A 47 -17.04 9.95 14.40
CA LEU A 47 -17.99 10.68 15.23
C LEU A 47 -19.24 9.84 15.43
N PHE A 48 -19.66 9.69 16.68
CA PHE A 48 -20.81 8.87 17.05
C PHE A 48 -21.92 9.69 17.70
N VAL A 49 -23.16 9.38 17.34
CA VAL A 49 -24.37 9.90 17.98
C VAL A 49 -25.33 8.73 18.24
N ARG A 50 -26.06 8.78 19.36
CA ARG A 50 -27.07 7.78 19.71
C ARG A 50 -28.30 8.47 20.26
N THR A 51 -29.46 8.15 19.71
CA THR A 51 -30.76 8.70 20.13
C THR A 51 -31.86 7.64 20.00
N GLN A 52 -33.07 7.94 20.47
CA GLN A 52 -34.21 7.02 20.38
C GLN A 52 -34.96 7.10 19.04
N ASP A 53 -34.81 8.19 18.29
CA ASP A 53 -35.52 8.46 17.04
C ASP A 53 -34.54 8.65 15.87
N TYR A 54 -34.88 8.07 14.71
CA TYR A 54 -34.04 8.11 13.53
C TYR A 54 -33.76 9.55 13.05
N ASN A 55 -34.80 10.39 12.96
CA ASN A 55 -34.66 11.75 12.44
C ASN A 55 -33.85 12.61 13.41
N THR A 56 -34.09 12.48 14.70
CA THR A 56 -33.26 13.13 15.73
C THR A 56 -31.81 12.67 15.65
N CYS A 57 -31.56 11.36 15.49
CA CYS A 57 -30.21 10.81 15.34
C CYS A 57 -29.46 11.45 14.16
N PHE A 58 -30.12 11.52 13.00
CA PHE A 58 -29.52 12.11 11.80
C PHE A 58 -29.24 13.61 11.96
N GLN A 59 -30.18 14.38 12.52
CA GLN A 59 -30.01 15.82 12.73
C GLN A 59 -28.91 16.13 13.75
N GLU A 60 -28.87 15.40 14.86
CA GLU A 60 -27.81 15.54 15.86
C GLU A 60 -26.44 15.13 15.31
N ALA A 61 -26.36 14.10 14.47
CA ALA A 61 -25.13 13.72 13.78
C ALA A 61 -24.60 14.83 12.86
N LEU A 62 -25.48 15.48 12.09
CA LEU A 62 -25.10 16.63 11.26
C LEU A 62 -24.69 17.85 12.09
N SER A 63 -25.38 18.10 13.21
CA SER A 63 -25.03 19.18 14.14
C SER A 63 -23.64 18.94 14.76
N ALA A 64 -23.39 17.74 15.26
CA ALA A 64 -22.11 17.33 15.81
C ALA A 64 -20.97 17.40 14.79
N LEU A 65 -21.23 17.05 13.51
CA LEU A 65 -20.26 17.22 12.43
C LEU A 65 -19.89 18.69 12.21
N ASN A 66 -20.87 19.58 12.24
CA ASN A 66 -20.64 21.02 12.07
C ASN A 66 -19.91 21.62 13.26
N GLU A 67 -20.20 21.16 14.48
CA GLU A 67 -19.47 21.53 15.69
C GLU A 67 -18.01 21.09 15.60
N LEU A 68 -17.75 19.84 15.20
CA LEU A 68 -16.41 19.32 14.99
C LEU A 68 -15.65 20.15 13.95
N LYS A 69 -16.25 20.42 12.79
CA LYS A 69 -15.65 21.28 11.75
C LYS A 69 -15.31 22.68 12.27
N SER A 70 -16.16 23.22 13.14
CA SER A 70 -15.91 24.54 13.75
C SER A 70 -14.77 24.50 14.75
N GLU A 71 -14.58 23.40 15.49
CA GLU A 71 -13.45 23.23 16.39
C GLU A 71 -12.11 23.14 15.62
N PHE A 72 -12.09 22.43 14.49
CA PHE A 72 -10.93 22.43 13.59
C PHE A 72 -10.62 23.84 13.05
N GLU A 73 -11.64 24.59 12.63
CA GLU A 73 -11.47 25.97 12.13
C GLU A 73 -10.90 26.92 13.19
N LYS A 74 -11.35 26.83 14.46
CA LYS A 74 -10.79 27.63 15.57
C LYS A 74 -9.30 27.37 15.80
N ASN A 75 -8.85 26.14 15.55
CA ASN A 75 -7.46 25.73 15.68
C ASN A 75 -6.63 25.97 14.40
N GLY A 76 -7.19 26.69 13.42
CA GLY A 76 -6.51 27.08 12.19
C GLY A 76 -6.44 26.01 11.12
N ILE A 77 -7.34 25.01 11.17
CA ILE A 77 -7.47 23.97 10.14
C ILE A 77 -8.76 24.24 9.36
N GLU A 78 -8.67 24.38 8.04
CA GLU A 78 -9.86 24.69 7.24
C GLU A 78 -10.87 23.54 7.27
N LYS A 79 -12.16 23.89 7.33
CA LYS A 79 -13.27 22.90 7.25
C LYS A 79 -13.18 22.02 6.01
N SER A 80 -12.60 22.54 4.93
CA SER A 80 -12.39 21.86 3.65
C SER A 80 -11.40 20.69 3.74
N GLN A 81 -10.48 20.72 4.71
CA GLN A 81 -9.47 19.68 4.94
C GLN A 81 -10.04 18.45 5.63
N LEU A 82 -11.16 18.59 6.35
CA LEU A 82 -11.88 17.48 6.95
C LEU A 82 -12.81 16.85 5.92
N LYS A 83 -12.36 15.77 5.28
CA LYS A 83 -13.13 15.02 4.29
C LYS A 83 -14.07 14.05 4.98
N SER A 84 -15.29 13.92 4.47
CA SER A 84 -16.26 12.93 4.93
C SER A 84 -16.23 11.73 3.98
N ASN A 85 -15.91 10.56 4.51
CA ASN A 85 -15.88 9.31 3.77
C ASN A 85 -17.27 8.69 3.72
N GLU A 86 -17.95 8.65 4.87
CA GLU A 86 -19.21 7.93 5.02
C GLU A 86 -20.05 8.50 6.16
N ILE A 87 -21.38 8.47 6.00
CA ILE A 87 -22.35 8.72 7.07
C ILE A 87 -23.28 7.52 7.12
N ILE A 88 -23.28 6.81 8.25
CA ILE A 88 -24.17 5.68 8.52
C ILE A 88 -25.17 6.11 9.60
N VAL A 89 -26.43 5.75 9.43
CA VAL A 89 -27.43 5.72 10.50
C VAL A 89 -28.03 4.31 10.52
N SER A 90 -28.12 3.70 11.70
CA SER A 90 -28.58 2.32 11.84
C SER A 90 -29.33 2.13 13.14
N GLU A 91 -30.30 1.22 13.13
CA GLU A 91 -31.03 0.81 14.32
C GLU A 91 -30.12 -0.01 15.23
N LEU A 92 -30.15 0.28 16.52
CA LEU A 92 -29.48 -0.49 17.56
C LEU A 92 -30.44 -1.58 18.05
N TYR A 93 -29.88 -2.75 18.33
CA TYR A 93 -30.63 -3.83 18.93
C TYR A 93 -29.86 -4.43 20.09
N ASP A 94 -30.58 -4.60 21.20
CA ASP A 94 -30.12 -5.38 22.33
C ASP A 94 -30.71 -6.79 22.27
N TRP A 95 -29.98 -7.73 22.85
CA TRP A 95 -30.42 -9.11 23.00
C TRP A 95 -30.70 -9.38 24.47
N GLU A 96 -31.98 -9.54 24.82
CA GLU A 96 -32.42 -10.01 26.13
C GLU A 96 -32.78 -11.49 25.99
N GLY A 97 -31.81 -12.37 26.26
CA GLY A 97 -31.94 -13.82 26.00
C GLY A 97 -32.00 -14.14 24.51
N PHE A 98 -33.10 -14.73 24.04
CA PHE A 98 -33.34 -15.03 22.61
C PHE A 98 -34.20 -13.96 21.90
N GLN A 99 -34.56 -12.88 22.58
CA GLN A 99 -35.39 -11.82 22.00
C GLN A 99 -34.54 -10.60 21.59
N LYS A 100 -34.74 -10.17 20.35
CA LYS A 100 -34.16 -8.96 19.77
C LYS A 100 -35.05 -7.77 20.11
N LYS A 101 -34.52 -6.78 20.81
CA LYS A 101 -35.23 -5.57 21.24
C LYS A 101 -34.58 -4.35 20.62
N SER A 102 -35.38 -3.51 19.95
CA SER A 102 -34.90 -2.23 19.44
C SER A 102 -34.45 -1.35 20.61
N ASN A 103 -33.26 -0.76 20.47
CA ASN A 103 -32.61 0.11 21.44
C ASN A 103 -32.21 1.45 20.80
N GLY A 104 -33.14 2.02 20.02
CA GLY A 104 -32.96 3.30 19.35
C GLY A 104 -32.06 3.21 18.11
N PHE A 105 -31.38 4.30 17.81
CA PHE A 105 -30.57 4.46 16.61
C PHE A 105 -29.17 4.97 16.97
N PHE A 106 -28.19 4.58 16.18
CA PHE A 106 -26.86 5.18 16.20
C PHE A 106 -26.49 5.73 14.83
N SER A 107 -25.69 6.78 14.85
CA SER A 107 -25.00 7.28 13.67
C SER A 107 -23.50 7.19 13.84
N ARG A 108 -22.80 6.86 12.75
CA ARG A 108 -21.34 6.96 12.61
C ARG A 108 -21.02 7.83 11.41
N ILE A 109 -20.22 8.87 11.63
CA ILE A 109 -19.65 9.67 10.56
C ILE A 109 -18.15 9.40 10.50
N GLU A 110 -17.68 8.88 9.37
CA GLU A 110 -16.26 8.67 9.12
C GLU A 110 -15.68 9.88 8.42
N LEU A 111 -14.61 10.43 9.00
CA LEU A 111 -13.90 11.59 8.51
C LEU A 111 -12.42 11.28 8.39
N GLU A 112 -11.77 11.93 7.43
CA GLU A 112 -10.33 11.87 7.26
C GLU A 112 -9.76 13.28 7.10
N ILE A 113 -8.60 13.50 7.72
CA ILE A 113 -7.73 14.63 7.43
C ILE A 113 -6.34 14.11 7.07
N LYS A 114 -5.79 14.63 5.98
CA LYS A 114 -4.45 14.31 5.48
C LYS A 114 -3.69 15.61 5.22
N GLN A 115 -2.55 15.79 5.87
CA GLN A 115 -1.73 17.00 5.73
C GLN A 115 -0.25 16.72 5.98
N THR A 116 0.61 17.67 5.64
CA THR A 116 2.04 17.60 5.96
C THR A 116 2.25 17.59 7.47
N PHE A 117 3.05 16.63 7.93
CA PHE A 117 3.43 16.49 9.31
C PHE A 117 4.46 17.56 9.70
N SER A 118 4.15 18.25 10.79
CA SER A 118 5.06 19.08 11.56
C SER A 118 4.61 19.05 13.02
N PRO A 119 5.51 19.32 13.99
CA PRO A 119 5.12 19.39 15.40
C PRO A 119 4.01 20.42 15.67
N GLU A 120 3.99 21.52 14.92
CA GLU A 120 2.95 22.54 15.04
C GLU A 120 1.61 22.07 14.46
N SER A 121 1.62 21.47 13.27
CA SER A 121 0.41 21.00 12.61
C SER A 121 -0.22 19.82 13.34
N SER A 122 0.58 18.94 13.94
CA SER A 122 0.08 17.86 14.80
C SER A 122 -0.56 18.39 16.09
N LYS A 123 0.04 19.40 16.73
CA LYS A 123 -0.53 20.03 17.93
C LYS A 123 -1.89 20.67 17.65
N LYS A 124 -2.04 21.43 16.56
CA LYS A 124 -3.33 22.00 16.12
C LYS A 124 -4.37 20.91 15.88
N LEU A 125 -3.98 19.83 15.23
CA LEU A 125 -4.86 18.70 14.93
C LEU A 125 -5.34 18.01 16.21
N LEU A 126 -4.42 17.68 17.12
CA LEU A 126 -4.75 17.03 18.39
C LEU A 126 -5.64 17.90 19.28
N ASN A 127 -5.40 19.22 19.33
CA ASN A 127 -6.26 20.16 20.04
C ASN A 127 -7.69 20.16 19.46
N SER A 128 -7.82 20.08 18.14
CA SER A 128 -9.13 20.03 17.46
C SER A 128 -9.91 18.76 17.78
N LEU A 129 -9.22 17.65 18.07
CA LEU A 129 -9.81 16.37 18.46
C LEU A 129 -10.29 16.35 19.92
N ASN A 130 -9.91 17.34 20.73
CA ASN A 130 -10.36 17.51 22.11
C ASN A 130 -11.67 18.30 22.21
N ALA A 131 -12.51 18.24 21.18
CA ALA A 131 -13.82 18.86 21.14
C ALA A 131 -14.72 18.28 22.26
N LYS A 132 -14.93 19.09 23.30
CA LYS A 132 -15.76 18.70 24.46
C LYS A 132 -17.19 18.46 24.02
N GLY A 133 -17.82 17.41 24.55
CA GLY A 133 -19.22 17.09 24.27
C GLY A 133 -19.44 16.26 23.01
N LEU A 134 -18.41 16.05 22.19
CA LEU A 134 -18.47 15.17 21.03
C LEU A 134 -17.91 13.78 21.36
N ASN A 135 -18.62 12.74 20.93
CA ASN A 135 -18.15 11.37 21.09
C ASN A 135 -17.30 10.96 19.87
N LEU A 136 -15.98 11.00 20.04
CA LEU A 136 -15.01 10.76 18.99
C LEU A 136 -14.14 9.53 19.29
N SER A 137 -13.89 8.72 18.28
CA SER A 137 -12.78 7.76 18.23
C SER A 137 -11.90 8.11 17.05
N TYR A 138 -10.59 8.13 17.21
CA TYR A 138 -9.69 8.45 16.11
C TYR A 138 -8.42 7.60 16.12
N SER A 139 -7.80 7.51 14.94
CA SER A 139 -6.50 6.88 14.76
C SER A 139 -5.59 7.80 13.95
N ILE A 140 -4.32 7.87 14.32
CA ILE A 140 -3.30 8.67 13.66
C ILE A 140 -2.32 7.73 13.00
N LYS A 141 -2.05 7.96 11.72
CA LYS A 141 -1.06 7.23 10.93
C LYS A 141 -0.15 8.23 10.20
N PHE A 142 1.02 7.75 9.82
CA PHE A 142 1.95 8.51 8.99
C PHE A 142 2.07 7.87 7.62
N ASP A 143 2.09 8.69 6.58
CA ASP A 143 2.17 8.20 5.21
C ASP A 143 3.07 9.04 4.32
N PHE A 144 3.55 8.42 3.25
CA PHE A 144 4.36 9.12 2.26
C PHE A 144 3.50 10.07 1.43
N SER A 145 4.04 11.22 1.09
CA SER A 145 3.50 12.05 0.02
C SER A 145 3.61 11.31 -1.33
N GLU A 146 2.79 11.66 -2.31
CA GLU A 146 2.89 11.03 -3.64
C GLU A 146 4.25 11.30 -4.29
N THR A 147 4.81 12.49 -4.05
CA THR A 147 6.18 12.85 -4.46
C THR A 147 7.24 11.99 -3.75
N GLN A 148 7.08 11.71 -2.45
CA GLN A 148 7.96 10.75 -1.76
C GLN A 148 7.84 9.36 -2.35
N LYS A 149 6.62 8.86 -2.56
CA LYS A 149 6.39 7.53 -3.13
C LYS A 149 7.06 7.39 -4.49
N GLU A 150 6.95 8.39 -5.36
CA GLU A 150 7.58 8.40 -6.68
C GLU A 150 9.11 8.37 -6.59
N LYS A 151 9.70 9.29 -5.83
CA LYS A 151 11.16 9.35 -5.60
C LYS A 151 11.71 8.04 -5.03
N ILE A 152 11.06 7.51 -3.99
CA ILE A 152 11.51 6.28 -3.32
C ILE A 152 11.37 5.09 -4.28
N ARG A 153 10.31 5.04 -5.09
CA ARG A 153 10.08 3.99 -6.09
C ARG A 153 11.19 3.98 -7.15
N GLU A 154 11.53 5.14 -7.72
CA GLU A 154 12.60 5.26 -8.70
C GLU A 154 13.92 4.76 -8.14
N LEU A 155 14.30 5.25 -6.95
CA LEU A 155 15.54 4.84 -6.29
C LEU A 155 15.57 3.34 -5.99
N ALA A 156 14.45 2.76 -5.55
CA ALA A 156 14.35 1.32 -5.27
C ALA A 156 14.55 0.49 -6.54
N ILE A 157 14.01 0.93 -7.69
CA ILE A 157 14.20 0.26 -8.99
C ILE A 157 15.68 0.28 -9.39
N GLU A 158 16.32 1.44 -9.33
CA GLU A 158 17.74 1.59 -9.67
C GLU A 158 18.62 0.68 -8.81
N LYS A 159 18.38 0.69 -7.49
CA LYS A 159 19.13 -0.12 -6.53
C LYS A 159 18.89 -1.61 -6.69
N ALA A 160 17.67 -2.04 -7.05
CA ALA A 160 17.39 -3.44 -7.30
C ALA A 160 18.12 -3.93 -8.57
N ILE A 161 18.17 -3.12 -9.62
CA ILE A 161 18.94 -3.44 -10.84
C ILE A 161 20.45 -3.51 -10.53
N GLU A 162 20.97 -2.55 -9.75
CA GLU A 162 22.36 -2.52 -9.31
C GLU A 162 22.73 -3.78 -8.52
N ASP A 163 21.90 -4.16 -7.54
CA ASP A 163 22.07 -5.38 -6.75
C ASP A 163 22.05 -6.65 -7.61
N ALA A 164 21.13 -6.75 -8.57
CA ALA A 164 21.08 -7.87 -9.51
C ALA A 164 22.37 -7.97 -10.35
N LYS A 165 22.87 -6.84 -10.85
CA LYS A 165 24.12 -6.77 -11.64
C LYS A 165 25.34 -7.20 -10.82
N VAL A 166 25.45 -6.71 -9.58
CA VAL A 166 26.54 -7.08 -8.66
C VAL A 166 26.52 -8.58 -8.38
N LYS A 167 25.35 -9.14 -8.05
CA LYS A 167 25.17 -10.57 -7.82
C LYS A 167 25.51 -11.41 -9.06
N ALA A 168 25.02 -11.03 -10.24
CA ALA A 168 25.33 -11.73 -11.50
C ALA A 168 26.84 -11.73 -11.81
N ALA A 169 27.54 -10.62 -11.55
CA ALA A 169 28.98 -10.52 -11.72
C ALA A 169 29.74 -11.45 -10.76
N ILE A 170 29.32 -11.54 -9.49
CA ILE A 170 29.91 -12.45 -8.50
C ILE A 170 29.67 -13.92 -8.89
N ILE A 171 28.45 -14.27 -9.27
CA ILE A 171 28.07 -15.65 -9.66
C ILE A 171 28.85 -16.09 -10.88
N SER A 172 28.85 -15.29 -11.96
CA SER A 172 29.56 -15.63 -13.19
C SER A 172 31.07 -15.75 -12.99
N LYS A 173 31.67 -14.83 -12.22
CA LYS A 173 33.09 -14.92 -11.87
C LYS A 173 33.42 -16.22 -11.11
N SER A 174 32.60 -16.58 -10.13
CA SER A 174 32.83 -17.75 -9.28
C SER A 174 32.61 -19.07 -10.03
N ALA A 175 31.71 -19.08 -11.02
CA ALA A 175 31.43 -20.23 -11.87
C ALA A 175 32.33 -20.33 -13.12
N ASN A 176 33.35 -19.46 -13.25
CA ASN A 176 34.18 -19.34 -14.45
C ASN A 176 33.38 -19.12 -15.76
N LEU A 177 32.31 -18.33 -15.67
CA LEU A 177 31.44 -17.95 -16.80
C LEU A 177 31.72 -16.50 -17.22
N LYS A 178 31.41 -16.20 -18.47
CA LYS A 178 31.42 -14.84 -19.03
C LYS A 178 30.00 -14.44 -19.41
N LEU A 179 29.45 -13.43 -18.73
CA LEU A 179 28.17 -12.82 -19.11
C LEU A 179 28.32 -12.12 -20.47
N THR A 180 27.38 -12.34 -21.38
CA THR A 180 27.41 -11.76 -22.75
C THR A 180 26.38 -10.65 -22.94
N GLY A 181 25.33 -10.62 -22.13
CA GLY A 181 24.33 -9.56 -22.16
C GLY A 181 23.11 -9.87 -21.30
N ILE A 182 22.23 -8.89 -21.13
CA ILE A 182 20.91 -9.09 -20.52
C ILE A 182 19.96 -9.58 -21.62
N SER A 183 19.33 -10.72 -21.38
CA SER A 183 18.37 -11.34 -22.29
C SER A 183 16.92 -11.06 -21.91
N ASN A 184 16.64 -10.78 -20.64
CA ASN A 184 15.30 -10.49 -20.13
C ASN A 184 15.36 -9.66 -18.84
N ILE A 185 14.38 -8.78 -18.63
CA ILE A 185 14.14 -8.07 -17.37
C ILE A 185 12.66 -8.23 -17.04
N ARG A 186 12.36 -8.80 -15.87
CA ARG A 186 11.00 -8.88 -15.34
C ARG A 186 10.84 -7.90 -14.18
N TYR A 187 10.01 -6.90 -14.43
CA TYR A 187 9.56 -5.91 -13.45
C TYR A 187 8.19 -6.34 -12.93
N ASN A 188 7.98 -6.27 -11.62
CA ASN A 188 6.74 -6.72 -10.97
C ASN A 188 6.47 -8.23 -11.07
N ASP A 189 7.53 -9.05 -11.12
CA ASP A 189 7.42 -10.52 -10.97
C ASP A 189 7.08 -10.78 -9.49
N SER A 190 5.80 -10.65 -9.14
CA SER A 190 5.23 -11.20 -7.91
C SER A 190 5.60 -12.68 -7.86
N ASN A 191 5.87 -13.17 -6.66
CA ASN A 191 6.55 -14.44 -6.36
C ASN A 191 5.78 -15.73 -6.80
N GLU A 192 5.15 -15.79 -7.96
CA GLU A 192 4.35 -16.96 -8.36
C GLU A 192 5.18 -18.24 -8.63
N ASN A 193 6.52 -18.19 -8.62
CA ASN A 193 7.35 -19.39 -8.87
C ASN A 193 8.59 -19.57 -7.98
N PHE A 194 8.72 -18.85 -6.87
CA PHE A 194 9.73 -19.16 -5.84
C PHE A 194 9.02 -19.40 -4.51
N GLY A 195 9.00 -20.66 -4.07
CA GLY A 195 8.18 -21.16 -2.97
C GLY A 195 8.11 -20.27 -1.72
N TYR A 196 6.88 -20.19 -1.19
CA TYR A 196 6.52 -19.78 0.17
C TYR A 196 7.03 -18.41 0.66
N LEU A 197 6.97 -17.37 -0.17
CA LEU A 197 6.89 -16.00 0.31
C LEU A 197 5.88 -15.25 -0.57
N ASN A 198 4.61 -15.26 -0.18
CA ASN A 198 3.60 -14.36 -0.75
C ASN A 198 4.02 -12.93 -0.39
N ILE A 199 4.53 -12.19 -1.37
CA ILE A 199 4.77 -10.76 -1.26
C ILE A 199 3.86 -10.15 -2.32
N GLU A 200 2.68 -9.72 -1.88
CA GLU A 200 1.76 -8.90 -2.68
C GLU A 200 2.45 -7.58 -3.08
N ASP A 201 1.99 -7.01 -4.18
CA ASP A 201 2.43 -5.75 -4.78
C ASP A 201 2.87 -4.70 -3.75
N ASP A 202 4.02 -4.06 -4.00
CA ASP A 202 4.54 -2.92 -3.23
C ASP A 202 4.39 -3.08 -1.71
N GLU A 203 5.07 -4.10 -1.13
CA GLU A 203 5.16 -4.25 0.32
C GLU A 203 5.77 -2.98 0.96
N LEU A 204 4.87 -2.06 1.34
CA LEU A 204 5.06 -1.14 2.43
C LEU A 204 5.08 -2.01 3.69
N GLU A 205 6.27 -2.33 4.18
CA GLU A 205 6.42 -2.93 5.51
C GLU A 205 6.07 -1.84 6.54
N VAL A 206 4.76 -1.67 6.79
CA VAL A 206 4.22 -0.75 7.79
C VAL A 206 4.17 -1.49 9.11
N VAL A 207 5.10 -1.20 10.01
CA VAL A 207 4.88 -1.50 11.43
C VAL A 207 3.80 -0.52 11.91
N GLU A 208 2.52 -0.87 11.69
CA GLU A 208 1.39 -0.09 12.17
C GLU A 208 1.37 -0.16 13.70
N GLN A 209 1.84 0.91 14.34
CA GLN A 209 1.38 1.25 15.68
C GLN A 209 0.25 2.26 15.51
N SER A 210 -0.97 1.77 15.34
CA SER A 210 -2.14 2.60 15.62
C SER A 210 -2.18 2.83 17.13
N ILE A 211 -2.23 4.08 17.55
CA ILE A 211 -2.57 4.42 18.94
C ILE A 211 -4.09 4.65 18.92
N PRO A 212 -4.92 3.67 19.33
CA PRO A 212 -6.34 3.94 19.55
C PRO A 212 -6.47 4.87 20.75
N ILE A 213 -6.89 6.10 20.52
CA ILE A 213 -7.16 7.05 21.60
C ILE A 213 -8.68 7.12 21.77
N THR A 214 -9.17 6.57 22.88
CA THR A 214 -10.55 6.74 23.34
C THR A 214 -10.56 7.90 24.34
N GLN A 215 -11.46 8.87 24.16
CA GLN A 215 -11.58 9.98 25.11
C GLN A 215 -12.05 9.45 26.48
N GLN A 216 -11.10 9.31 27.41
CA GLN A 216 -11.35 9.34 28.85
C GLN A 216 -10.47 10.41 29.46
N ASP A 217 -11.08 11.56 29.78
CA ASP A 217 -10.60 12.66 30.65
C ASP A 217 -9.08 12.75 30.87
N SER A 218 -8.30 12.83 29.79
CA SER A 218 -6.85 13.00 29.88
C SER A 218 -6.55 14.44 29.51
N GLN A 219 -6.09 15.24 30.48
CA GLN A 219 -5.33 16.44 30.17
C GLN A 219 -4.12 15.99 29.38
N PHE A 220 -4.17 16.16 28.06
CA PHE A 220 -3.06 15.83 27.19
C PHE A 220 -1.88 16.73 27.58
N GLY A 221 -0.90 16.17 28.30
CA GLY A 221 0.47 16.70 28.25
C GLY A 221 0.92 16.75 26.79
N GLU A 222 1.93 17.56 26.47
CA GLU A 222 2.39 17.71 25.09
C GLU A 222 2.67 16.34 24.46
N ILE A 223 1.80 15.92 23.54
CA ILE A 223 1.99 14.68 22.78
C ILE A 223 3.08 14.97 21.75
N ASP A 224 4.29 14.51 22.04
CA ASP A 224 5.41 14.56 21.09
C ASP A 224 5.31 13.37 20.12
N LEU A 225 4.80 13.64 18.91
CA LEU A 225 4.70 12.64 17.86
C LEU A 225 6.03 12.53 17.10
N ASN A 226 6.61 11.33 17.07
CA ASN A 226 7.82 11.04 16.28
C ASN A 226 7.56 9.90 15.29
N PRO A 227 7.35 10.20 13.98
CA PRO A 227 7.03 9.18 12.99
C PRO A 227 8.21 8.23 12.77
N LYS A 228 7.90 6.92 12.77
CA LYS A 228 8.86 5.88 12.38
C LYS A 228 9.12 5.92 10.88
N GLU A 229 10.33 5.53 10.49
CA GLU A 229 10.64 5.29 9.08
C GLU A 229 9.75 4.17 8.53
N LYS A 230 9.21 4.38 7.33
CA LYS A 230 8.55 3.34 6.52
C LYS A 230 9.49 2.95 5.40
N SER A 231 9.29 1.78 4.80
CA SER A 231 10.08 1.35 3.64
C SER A 231 9.24 0.96 2.44
N ILE A 232 9.76 1.22 1.25
CA ILE A 232 9.29 0.62 0.01
C ILE A 232 10.36 -0.36 -0.47
N SER A 233 9.93 -1.56 -0.81
CA SER A 233 10.78 -2.62 -1.36
C SER A 233 10.49 -2.85 -2.83
N LYS A 234 11.52 -3.12 -3.64
CA LYS A 234 11.39 -3.51 -5.04
C LYS A 234 12.22 -4.74 -5.35
N PHE A 235 11.65 -5.58 -6.21
CA PHE A 235 12.25 -6.82 -6.69
C PHE A 235 12.27 -6.80 -8.21
N ILE A 236 13.43 -7.10 -8.78
CA ILE A 236 13.59 -7.17 -10.23
C ILE A 236 14.37 -8.43 -10.54
N LEU A 237 13.84 -9.24 -11.44
CA LEU A 237 14.51 -10.43 -11.93
C LEU A 237 15.13 -10.11 -13.28
N ILE A 238 16.42 -10.35 -13.40
CA ILE A 238 17.16 -10.13 -14.64
C ILE A 238 17.75 -11.47 -15.08
N GLU A 239 17.64 -11.77 -16.37
CA GLU A 239 18.28 -12.93 -16.98
C GLU A 239 19.43 -12.48 -17.87
N TRP A 240 20.59 -13.10 -17.70
CA TRP A 240 21.76 -12.87 -18.54
C TRP A 240 22.07 -14.10 -19.38
N ASP A 241 22.41 -13.87 -20.64
CA ASP A 241 23.08 -14.88 -21.45
C ASP A 241 24.54 -15.01 -20.97
N TYR A 242 25.08 -16.24 -21.00
CA TYR A 242 26.48 -16.49 -20.67
C TYR A 242 27.14 -17.52 -21.59
N VAL A 243 28.46 -17.53 -21.57
CA VAL A 243 29.34 -18.56 -22.17
C VAL A 243 30.38 -19.01 -21.15
N GLU A 244 30.94 -20.19 -21.32
CA GLU A 244 32.10 -20.65 -20.53
C GLU A 244 33.33 -19.78 -20.86
N LYS A 245 34.20 -19.54 -19.87
CA LYS A 245 35.50 -18.93 -20.12
C LYS A 245 36.48 -20.02 -20.55
N GLU A 246 37.10 -19.80 -21.71
CA GLU A 246 38.28 -20.56 -22.19
C GLU A 246 39.45 -20.48 -21.20
#